data_AF-A0A7J6VN23-F1
#
_entry.id   AF-A0A7J6VN23-F1
#
_cell.length_a   1.000
_cell.length_b   1.000
_cell.length_c   1.000
_cell.angle_alpha   90.00
_cell.angle_beta   90.00
_cell.angle_gamma   90.00
#
_symmetry.space_group_name_H-M   'P 1'
#
loop_
_entity.id
_entity.type
_entity.pdbx_description
1 polymer ?
#
loop_
_entity_poly.entity_id
_entity_poly.type
_entity_poly.pdbx_seq_one_letter_code
_entity_poly.pdbx_strand_id
1 'polypeptide(L)'
;MGDILILQPEEKFSLHHHLLPSGSGLYLLTCPLSESGDPKKQLRAGKTMFFNSPHPLEILSDRSVYGSDGSINRDHDMHSCLKCLLGVIRLELNQIRKTRREHRRQVSLLYQNTSQKSGAVSWILPGRSKKHPCLQIYA
;
A
#
# COMPACT_ATOMS: atom_id res chain seq x y z
N MET A 1 12.00 -8.56 19.39
CA MET A 1 10.78 -8.53 18.55
C MET A 1 11.15 -7.89 17.23
N GLY A 2 10.79 -8.52 16.11
CA GLY A 2 11.04 -7.97 14.78
C GLY A 2 10.11 -6.80 14.42
N ASP A 3 10.10 -6.48 13.14
CA ASP A 3 9.20 -5.49 12.56
C ASP A 3 7.74 -5.97 12.64
N ILE A 4 6.82 -5.04 12.90
CA ILE A 4 5.39 -5.33 13.02
C ILE A 4 4.67 -4.64 11.88
N LEU A 5 3.97 -5.46 11.10
CA LEU A 5 3.04 -5.01 10.07
C LEU A 5 1.62 -5.16 10.59
N ILE A 6 0.81 -4.11 10.46
CA ILE A 6 -0.57 -4.05 10.89
C ILE A 6 -1.44 -4.03 9.65
N LEU A 7 -2.25 -5.07 9.46
CA LEU A 7 -3.26 -5.14 8.41
C LEU A 7 -4.58 -4.56 8.94
N GLN A 8 -5.06 -3.48 8.34
CA GLN A 8 -6.37 -2.89 8.64
C GLN A 8 -7.39 -3.32 7.57
N PRO A 9 -8.40 -4.11 7.95
CA PRO A 9 -9.55 -4.43 7.11
C PRO A 9 -10.33 -3.22 6.60
N GLU A 10 -11.16 -3.44 5.58
CA GLU A 10 -12.28 -2.54 5.34
C GLU A 10 -13.26 -2.59 6.51
N GLU A 11 -13.91 -1.46 6.81
CA GLU A 11 -14.81 -1.29 7.97
C GLU A 11 -15.97 -2.29 8.02
N LYS A 12 -16.38 -2.83 6.86
CA LYS A 12 -17.40 -3.88 6.76
C LYS A 12 -16.99 -5.23 7.38
N PHE A 13 -15.70 -5.43 7.62
CA PHE A 13 -15.14 -6.68 8.17
C PHE A 13 -14.58 -6.51 9.58
N SER A 14 -14.27 -5.29 10.00
CA SER A 14 -13.72 -5.02 11.33
C SER A 14 -13.98 -3.56 11.72
N LEU A 15 -14.23 -3.33 13.00
CA LEU A 15 -14.42 -1.98 13.53
C LEU A 15 -13.17 -1.12 13.32
N HIS A 16 -13.38 0.15 13.02
CA HIS A 16 -12.31 1.11 12.84
C HIS A 16 -11.47 1.25 14.13
N HIS A 17 -10.15 1.07 14.02
CA HIS A 17 -9.24 1.31 15.13
C HIS A 17 -8.83 2.79 15.18
N HIS A 18 -9.13 3.50 16.28
CA HIS A 18 -8.91 4.95 16.42
C HIS A 18 -7.45 5.42 16.21
N LEU A 19 -6.46 4.56 16.48
CA LEU A 19 -5.03 4.87 16.26
C LEU A 19 -4.58 4.72 14.80
N LEU A 20 -5.42 4.21 13.91
CA LEU A 20 -5.08 4.04 12.50
C LEU A 20 -5.86 5.03 11.62
N PRO A 21 -5.31 5.43 10.47
CA PRO A 21 -6.06 6.19 9.48
C PRO A 21 -7.33 5.46 9.03
N SER A 22 -8.34 6.22 8.64
CA SER A 22 -9.56 5.64 8.08
C SER A 22 -9.31 4.98 6.74
N GLY A 23 -9.97 3.83 6.54
CA GLY A 23 -9.83 3.03 5.32
C GLY A 23 -9.18 1.66 5.59
N SER A 24 -8.79 1.00 4.50
CA SER A 24 -8.07 -0.27 4.55
C SER A 24 -6.62 -0.08 4.09
N GLY A 25 -5.70 -0.84 4.68
CA GLY A 25 -4.28 -0.67 4.39
C GLY A 25 -3.38 -1.63 5.17
N LEU A 26 -2.10 -1.63 4.78
CA LEU A 26 -1.03 -2.33 5.49
C LEU A 26 -0.04 -1.30 6.01
N TYR A 27 0.13 -1.24 7.33
CA TYR A 27 0.95 -0.24 8.01
C TYR A 27 2.18 -0.89 8.64
N LEU A 28 3.32 -0.24 8.52
CA LEU A 28 4.53 -0.61 9.23
C LEU A 28 4.63 0.20 10.52
N LEU A 29 4.61 -0.50 11.66
CA LEU A 29 4.80 0.15 12.95
C LEU A 29 6.30 0.33 13.21
N THR A 30 6.80 1.54 12.94
CA THR A 30 8.19 1.93 13.13
C THR A 30 8.27 3.24 13.93
N CYS A 31 9.43 3.50 14.55
CA CYS A 31 9.70 4.74 15.25
C CYS A 31 10.86 5.44 14.52
N PRO A 32 10.64 6.61 13.87
CA PRO A 32 11.72 7.36 13.25
C PRO A 32 12.71 7.82 14.33
N LEU A 33 14.00 7.89 13.97
CA LEU A 33 15.11 8.12 14.91
C LEU A 33 15.16 9.55 15.49
N SER A 34 14.11 10.36 15.34
CA SER A 34 14.13 11.79 15.59
C SER A 34 13.23 12.16 16.78
N GLU A 35 13.81 12.99 17.65
CA GLU A 35 13.25 13.67 18.82
C GLU A 35 13.35 12.91 20.16
N SER A 36 14.32 13.39 20.96
CA SER A 36 14.54 13.18 22.40
C SER A 36 13.83 11.96 23.02
N GLY A 37 14.49 10.81 23.01
CA GLY A 37 14.01 9.63 23.72
C GLY A 37 14.75 8.37 23.31
N ASP A 38 14.50 7.27 24.03
CA ASP A 38 14.90 5.93 23.58
C ASP A 38 13.83 5.43 22.58
N PRO A 39 14.11 5.40 21.26
CA PRO A 39 13.12 5.04 20.24
C PRO A 39 12.61 3.61 20.44
N LYS A 40 13.41 2.73 21.05
CA LYS A 40 12.97 1.37 21.38
C LYS A 40 11.90 1.39 22.47
N LYS A 41 12.02 2.27 23.47
CA LYS A 41 11.00 2.43 24.52
C LYS A 41 9.71 3.00 23.96
N GLN A 42 9.79 4.02 23.11
CA GLN A 42 8.61 4.61 22.46
C GLN A 42 7.90 3.59 21.57
N LEU A 43 8.64 2.86 20.74
CA LEU A 43 8.08 1.79 19.92
C LEU A 43 7.43 0.69 20.78
N ARG A 44 8.05 0.32 21.92
CA ARG A 44 7.45 -0.63 22.86
C ARG A 44 6.16 -0.09 23.45
N ALA A 45 6.13 1.17 23.88
CA ALA A 45 4.95 1.80 24.44
C ALA A 45 3.81 1.87 23.41
N GLY A 46 4.10 2.28 22.17
CA GLY A 46 3.12 2.30 21.08
C GLY A 46 2.56 0.91 20.77
N LYS A 47 3.43 -0.12 20.72
CA LYS A 47 3.00 -1.52 20.56
C LYS A 47 2.07 -1.96 21.69
N THR A 48 2.44 -1.66 22.93
CA THR A 48 1.62 -2.00 24.10
C THR A 48 0.28 -1.29 24.08
N MET A 49 0.24 0.00 23.75
CA MET A 49 -1.00 0.76 23.66
C MET A 49 -1.93 0.23 22.55
N PHE A 50 -1.36 -0.10 21.38
CA PHE A 50 -2.12 -0.65 20.26
C PHE A 50 -2.75 -2.01 20.59
N PHE A 51 -1.98 -2.95 21.16
CA PHE A 51 -2.51 -4.28 21.48
C PHE A 51 -3.45 -4.32 22.69
N ASN A 52 -3.42 -3.28 23.53
CA ASN A 52 -4.31 -3.16 24.69
C ASN A 52 -5.50 -2.24 24.42
N SER A 53 -5.83 -1.96 23.16
CA SER A 53 -6.96 -1.11 22.76
C SER A 53 -7.93 -1.89 21.86
N PRO A 54 -9.22 -2.05 22.25
CA PRO A 54 -9.81 -1.72 23.55
C PRO A 54 -9.19 -2.54 24.69
N HIS A 55 -9.30 -2.06 25.93
CA HIS A 55 -8.65 -2.73 27.06
C HIS A 55 -9.24 -4.14 27.23
N PRO A 56 -8.44 -5.18 27.54
CA PRO A 56 -8.96 -6.54 27.66
C PRO A 56 -10.16 -6.67 28.60
N LEU A 57 -10.20 -5.88 29.68
CA LEU A 57 -11.34 -5.84 30.60
C LEU A 57 -12.59 -5.19 30.00
N GLU A 58 -12.44 -4.22 29.09
CA GLU A 58 -13.56 -3.63 28.36
C GLU A 58 -14.18 -4.67 27.41
N ILE A 59 -13.33 -5.44 26.72
CA ILE A 59 -13.79 -6.56 25.87
C ILE A 59 -14.56 -7.58 26.71
N LEU A 60 -14.00 -7.99 27.86
CA LEU A 60 -14.63 -8.97 28.75
C LEU A 60 -15.85 -8.43 29.51
N SER A 61 -16.07 -7.13 29.50
CA SER A 61 -17.29 -6.54 30.07
C SER A 61 -18.50 -6.70 29.16
N ASP A 62 -18.29 -6.90 27.86
CA ASP A 62 -19.37 -7.12 26.91
C ASP A 62 -19.90 -8.56 27.03
N ARG A 63 -21.20 -8.67 27.29
CA ARG A 63 -21.89 -9.95 27.39
C ARG A 63 -21.87 -10.73 26.06
N SER A 64 -21.76 -10.03 24.92
CA SER A 64 -21.68 -10.63 23.59
C SER A 64 -20.42 -11.49 23.38
N VAL A 65 -19.38 -11.24 24.19
CA VAL A 65 -18.10 -11.96 24.11
C VAL A 65 -18.18 -13.36 24.74
N TYR A 66 -19.24 -13.65 25.49
CA TYR A 66 -19.45 -14.97 26.11
C TYR A 66 -20.42 -15.82 25.28
N GLY A 67 -20.00 -17.05 24.98
CA GLY A 67 -20.84 -18.08 24.37
C GLY A 67 -21.93 -18.58 25.31
N SER A 68 -22.77 -19.50 24.82
CA SER A 68 -23.88 -20.09 25.58
C SER A 68 -23.45 -20.83 26.86
N ASP A 69 -22.19 -21.28 26.92
CA ASP A 69 -21.54 -21.94 28.04
C ASP A 69 -20.69 -21.00 28.92
N GLY A 70 -20.64 -19.70 28.59
CA GLY A 70 -19.74 -18.75 29.24
C GLY A 70 -18.29 -18.81 28.75
N SER A 71 -18.00 -19.55 27.66
CA SER A 71 -16.68 -19.52 27.02
C SER A 71 -16.42 -18.16 26.36
N ILE A 72 -15.17 -17.68 26.43
CA ILE A 72 -14.75 -16.46 25.74
C ILE A 72 -14.70 -16.77 24.24
N ASN A 73 -15.63 -16.21 23.48
CA ASN A 73 -15.64 -16.34 22.04
C ASN A 73 -14.51 -15.49 21.44
N ARG A 74 -13.59 -16.15 20.74
CA ARG A 74 -12.50 -15.52 19.99
C ARG A 74 -12.82 -15.65 18.51
N ASP A 75 -13.80 -14.89 18.03
CA ASP A 75 -14.16 -14.88 16.61
C ASP A 75 -13.01 -14.30 15.79
N HIS A 76 -12.11 -15.18 15.36
CA HIS A 76 -11.11 -14.91 14.34
C HIS A 76 -11.60 -15.56 13.04
N ASP A 77 -12.44 -14.85 12.27
CA ASP A 77 -12.78 -15.30 10.92
C ASP A 77 -11.55 -15.16 10.00
N MET A 78 -10.82 -16.24 9.80
CA MET A 78 -9.65 -16.29 8.91
C MET A 78 -9.99 -15.87 7.47
N HIS A 79 -11.23 -16.07 7.03
CA HIS A 79 -11.66 -15.66 5.70
C HIS A 79 -11.73 -14.12 5.58
N SER A 80 -12.12 -13.43 6.65
CA SER A 80 -12.05 -11.97 6.71
C SER A 80 -10.60 -11.48 6.59
N CYS A 81 -9.64 -12.11 7.27
CA CYS A 81 -8.21 -11.77 7.17
C CYS A 81 -7.69 -11.92 5.73
N LEU A 82 -7.96 -13.06 5.09
CA LEU A 82 -7.53 -13.30 3.71
C LEU A 82 -8.16 -12.30 2.73
N LYS A 83 -9.45 -12.01 2.87
CA LYS A 83 -10.14 -10.98 2.07
C LYS A 83 -9.50 -9.62 2.21
N CYS A 84 -9.17 -9.22 3.43
CA CYS A 84 -8.53 -7.93 3.70
C CYS A 84 -7.13 -7.86 3.09
N LEU A 85 -6.32 -8.91 3.26
CA LEU A 85 -4.98 -8.97 2.67
C LEU A 85 -5.04 -8.87 1.14
N LEU A 86 -5.94 -9.65 0.50
CA LEU A 86 -6.16 -9.59 -0.95
C LEU A 86 -6.68 -8.21 -1.40
N GLY A 87 -7.51 -7.57 -0.58
CA GLY A 87 -7.99 -6.20 -0.81
C GLY A 87 -6.85 -5.20 -0.87
N VAL A 88 -5.98 -5.20 0.14
CA VAL A 88 -4.81 -4.30 0.20
C VAL A 88 -3.85 -4.56 -0.97
N ILE A 89 -3.54 -5.82 -1.29
CA ILE A 89 -2.69 -6.16 -2.45
C ILE A 89 -3.28 -5.59 -3.75
N ARG A 90 -4.60 -5.67 -3.93
CA ARG A 90 -5.26 -5.11 -5.12
C ARG A 90 -5.15 -3.58 -5.17
N LEU A 91 -5.30 -2.90 -4.04
CA LEU A 91 -5.15 -1.44 -3.94
C LEU A 91 -3.73 -1.02 -4.35
N GLU A 92 -2.70 -1.65 -3.79
CA GLU A 92 -1.30 -1.38 -4.12
C GLU A 92 -0.99 -1.62 -5.60
N LEU A 93 -1.41 -2.77 -6.14
CA LEU A 93 -1.21 -3.07 -7.55
C LEU A 93 -1.92 -2.07 -8.47
N ASN A 94 -3.09 -1.56 -8.07
CA ASN A 94 -3.81 -0.54 -8.84
C ASN A 94 -3.09 0.81 -8.80
N GLN A 95 -2.51 1.19 -7.66
CA GLN A 95 -1.71 2.40 -7.53
C GLN A 95 -0.46 2.33 -8.41
N ILE A 96 0.28 1.21 -8.39
CA ILE A 96 1.43 0.98 -9.28
C ILE A 96 1.03 1.07 -10.75
N ARG A 97 -0.12 0.50 -11.13
CA ARG A 97 -0.62 0.60 -12.51
C ARG A 97 -0.96 2.03 -12.89
N LYS A 98 -1.58 2.81 -11.99
CA LYS A 98 -1.92 4.23 -12.23
C LYS A 98 -0.67 5.06 -12.43
N THR A 99 0.31 4.98 -11.52
CA THR A 99 1.58 5.73 -11.62
C THR A 99 2.35 5.37 -12.89
N ARG A 100 2.38 4.09 -13.27
CA ARG A 100 3.02 3.66 -14.53
C ARG A 100 2.33 4.21 -15.77
N ARG A 101 0.99 4.30 -15.78
CA ARG A 101 0.25 4.90 -16.90
C ARG A 101 0.51 6.40 -17.01
N GLU A 102 0.54 7.09 -15.88
CA GLU A 102 0.84 8.52 -15.82
C GLU A 102 2.25 8.82 -16.31
N HIS A 103 3.23 8.06 -15.85
CA HIS A 103 4.61 8.19 -16.31
C HIS A 103 4.73 7.98 -17.84
N ARG A 104 4.06 6.96 -18.41
CA ARG A 104 4.05 6.76 -19.87
C ARG A 104 3.42 7.95 -20.61
N ARG A 105 2.34 8.54 -20.08
CA ARG A 105 1.72 9.73 -20.68
C ARG A 105 2.68 10.92 -20.64
N GLN A 106 3.32 11.18 -19.51
CA GLN A 106 4.31 12.25 -19.38
C GLN A 106 5.49 12.06 -20.34
N VAL A 107 6.03 10.85 -20.43
CA VAL A 107 7.11 10.51 -21.38
C VAL A 107 6.65 10.70 -22.83
N SER A 108 5.46 10.20 -23.19
CA SER A 108 4.90 10.39 -24.54
C SER A 108 4.74 11.87 -24.90
N LEU A 109 4.30 12.71 -23.96
CA LEU A 109 4.16 14.16 -24.16
C LEU A 109 5.55 14.83 -24.31
N LEU A 110 6.55 14.41 -23.54
CA LEU A 110 7.93 14.90 -23.67
C LEU A 110 8.55 14.54 -25.03
N TYR A 111 8.34 13.32 -25.53
CA TYR A 111 8.78 12.90 -26.86
C TYR A 111 8.11 13.74 -27.98
N GLN A 112 6.82 14.05 -27.86
CA GLN A 112 6.12 14.90 -28.83
C GLN A 112 6.62 16.35 -28.80
N ASN A 113 6.87 16.91 -27.61
CA ASN A 113 7.35 18.28 -27.45
C ASN A 113 8.81 18.45 -27.91
N THR A 114 9.66 17.45 -27.71
CA THR A 114 11.04 17.46 -28.23
C THR A 114 11.06 17.34 -29.76
N SER A 115 10.19 16.50 -30.35
CA SER A 115 10.03 16.38 -31.80
C SER A 115 9.51 17.67 -32.46
N GLN A 116 8.64 18.43 -31.81
CA GLN A 116 8.19 19.74 -32.32
C GLN A 116 9.28 20.81 -32.20
N LYS A 117 10.12 20.77 -31.15
CA LYS A 117 11.25 21.71 -30.98
C LYS A 117 12.43 21.41 -31.91
N SER A 118 12.63 20.17 -32.32
CA SER A 118 13.62 19.80 -33.36
C SER A 118 13.12 20.00 -34.80
N GLY A 119 11.90 20.52 -34.98
CA GLY A 119 11.29 20.80 -36.30
C GLY A 119 11.92 21.96 -37.09
N ALA A 120 13.02 22.55 -36.61
CA ALA A 120 13.78 23.59 -37.31
C ALA A 120 15.19 23.11 -37.71
N VAL A 121 15.36 21.84 -38.08
CA VAL A 121 16.51 21.41 -38.88
C VAL A 121 15.98 20.95 -40.23
N SER A 122 16.16 21.83 -41.22
CA SER A 122 15.94 21.58 -42.63
C SER A 122 16.76 20.36 -43.07
N TRP A 123 16.11 19.22 -43.25
CA TRP A 123 16.70 18.09 -43.94
C TRP A 123 16.67 18.39 -45.43
N ILE A 124 17.75 19.00 -45.94
CA ILE A 124 18.07 18.90 -47.36
C ILE A 124 18.36 17.42 -47.63
N LEU A 125 17.39 16.73 -48.20
CA LEU A 125 17.52 15.36 -48.70
C LEU A 125 18.46 15.33 -49.91
N PRO A 126 19.40 14.37 -49.96
CA PRO A 126 19.69 13.71 -51.21
C PRO A 126 19.35 12.22 -51.10
N GLY A 127 18.81 11.66 -52.18
CA GLY A 127 19.01 10.24 -52.48
C GLY A 127 18.04 9.26 -51.82
N ARG A 128 16.91 9.07 -52.51
CA ARG A 128 16.03 7.91 -52.46
C ARG A 128 16.84 6.60 -52.50
N SER A 129 16.80 5.78 -51.45
CA SER A 129 17.13 4.35 -51.55
C SER A 129 16.28 3.52 -50.60
N LYS A 130 15.39 2.71 -51.19
CA LYS A 130 14.55 1.71 -50.52
C LYS A 130 15.43 0.55 -50.07
N LYS A 131 15.51 0.24 -48.77
CA LYS A 131 15.73 -1.12 -48.26
C LYS A 131 14.98 -1.35 -46.93
N HIS A 132 14.44 -2.56 -46.82
CA HIS A 132 13.46 -3.10 -45.88
C HIS A 132 13.98 -3.27 -44.43
N PRO A 133 13.09 -3.59 -43.45
CA PRO A 133 13.37 -3.49 -42.02
C PRO A 133 14.09 -4.74 -41.50
N CYS A 134 15.25 -4.54 -40.87
CA CYS A 134 15.86 -5.58 -40.03
C CYS A 134 15.40 -5.40 -38.59
N LEU A 135 14.42 -6.22 -38.22
CA LEU A 135 14.25 -6.75 -36.87
C LEU A 135 15.51 -7.52 -36.45
N GLN A 136 16.09 -7.19 -35.29
CA GLN A 136 16.90 -8.04 -34.37
C GLN A 136 17.38 -7.11 -33.24
N ILE A 137 16.66 -7.03 -32.09
CA ILE A 137 16.79 -7.81 -30.83
C ILE A 137 18.18 -7.61 -30.18
N TYR A 138 18.26 -7.34 -28.86
CA TYR A 138 18.99 -8.17 -27.86
C TYR A 138 18.63 -7.78 -26.42
N ALA A 139 18.64 -8.84 -25.59
CA ALA A 139 18.30 -9.06 -24.18
C ALA A 139 18.36 -7.87 -23.19
#